data_AF-A0AAW6PCZ9-F1
#
_entry.id   AF-A0AAW6PCZ9-F1
#
_cell.length_a   1.000
_cell.length_b   1.000
_cell.length_c   1.000
_cell.angle_alpha   90.00
_cell.angle_beta   90.00
_cell.angle_gamma   90.00
#
_symmetry.space_group_name_H-M   'P 1'
#
loop_
_entity.id
_entity.type
_entity.pdbx_description
1 polymer ?
#
loop_
_entity_poly.entity_id
_entity_poly.type
_entity_poly.pdbx_seq_one_letter_code
_entity_poly.pdbx_strand_id
1 'polypeptide(L)'
;MTASQATPAERIVPMKMAHLVFRCADRKAMVDWYRKLFQAELVFEDDILTFITYDDEHHRLAFFNMPHLPPKSDEVTGVHHIAYSYASIADLLNTYLRLKEEGIRPYWCINHGPTTSLYFRDPEGNDIELQVDNFVEAADAAAFFHSETFANDPIGLEFDPDAMVELWRSGASDAELCRLGTAATGTRTVLG
;
A
#
# COMPACT_ATOMS: atom_id res chain seq x y z
N MET A 1 -45.10 3.97 -31.69
CA MET A 1 -44.02 4.38 -30.79
C MET A 1 -43.37 3.13 -30.24
N THR A 2 -42.14 2.83 -30.65
CA THR A 2 -41.31 1.81 -30.02
C THR A 2 -39.96 2.47 -29.77
N ALA A 3 -39.72 2.85 -28.51
CA ALA A 3 -38.42 3.33 -28.09
C ALA A 3 -37.43 2.18 -28.25
N SER A 4 -36.47 2.35 -29.16
CA SER A 4 -35.31 1.47 -29.26
C SER A 4 -34.53 1.61 -27.95
N GLN A 5 -34.52 0.55 -27.13
CA GLN A 5 -33.65 0.49 -25.97
C GLN A 5 -32.22 0.40 -26.48
N ALA A 6 -31.46 1.48 -26.34
CA ALA A 6 -30.04 1.49 -26.64
C ALA A 6 -29.36 0.45 -25.72
N THR A 7 -28.64 -0.49 -26.32
CA THR A 7 -27.77 -1.41 -25.60
C THR A 7 -26.71 -0.59 -24.85
N PRO A 8 -26.45 -0.83 -23.55
CA PRO A 8 -25.38 -0.12 -22.85
C PRO A 8 -24.07 -0.31 -23.62
N ALA A 9 -23.39 0.80 -23.92
CA ALA A 9 -22.08 0.73 -24.57
C ALA A 9 -21.15 -0.15 -23.72
N GLU A 10 -20.36 -0.99 -24.38
CA GLU A 10 -19.39 -1.86 -23.72
C GLU A 10 -18.45 -1.03 -22.86
N ARG A 11 -18.28 -1.43 -21.59
CA ARG A 11 -17.46 -0.70 -20.62
C ARG A 11 -15.99 -0.94 -20.92
N ILE A 12 -15.35 0.01 -21.59
CA ILE A 12 -13.90 0.00 -21.84
C ILE A 12 -13.18 0.70 -20.68
N VAL A 13 -12.29 -0.01 -19.98
CA VAL A 13 -11.49 0.48 -18.85
C VAL A 13 -10.02 0.06 -18.99
N PRO A 14 -9.06 0.75 -18.33
CA PRO A 14 -7.67 0.30 -18.29
C PRO A 14 -7.54 -1.14 -17.76
N MET A 15 -6.60 -1.91 -18.31
CA MET A 15 -6.39 -3.31 -17.93
C MET A 15 -5.66 -3.47 -16.59
N LYS A 16 -4.64 -2.64 -16.34
CA LYS A 16 -3.85 -2.62 -15.10
C LYS A 16 -3.20 -1.26 -14.90
N MET A 17 -2.81 -0.94 -13.66
CA MET A 17 -1.88 0.15 -13.40
C MET A 17 -0.52 -0.23 -14.02
N ALA A 18 0.10 0.67 -14.78
CA ALA A 18 1.37 0.37 -15.46
C ALA A 18 2.56 0.68 -14.53
N HIS A 19 2.82 1.97 -14.30
CA HIS A 19 3.98 2.43 -13.54
C HIS A 19 3.72 3.75 -12.83
N LEU A 20 4.60 4.07 -11.88
CA LEU A 20 4.68 5.36 -11.19
C LEU A 20 6.05 5.99 -11.44
N VAL A 21 6.06 7.32 -11.57
CA VAL A 21 7.30 8.08 -11.78
C VAL A 21 7.50 9.04 -10.63
N PHE A 22 8.59 8.87 -9.88
CA PHE A 22 9.01 9.78 -8.83
C PHE A 22 9.98 10.82 -9.39
N ARG A 23 9.79 12.08 -9.00
CA ARG A 23 10.84 13.09 -9.08
C ARG A 23 11.67 12.96 -7.81
N CYS A 24 12.99 12.83 -7.95
CA CYS A 24 13.87 12.54 -6.82
C CYS A 24 14.99 13.57 -6.71
N ALA A 25 15.25 14.09 -5.53
CA ALA A 25 16.46 14.85 -5.23
C ALA A 25 17.66 13.91 -4.98
N ASP A 26 17.46 12.79 -4.29
CA ASP A 26 18.42 11.71 -4.10
C ASP A 26 17.90 10.42 -4.74
N ARG A 27 18.10 10.32 -6.07
CA ARG A 27 17.69 9.15 -6.87
C ARG A 27 18.26 7.85 -6.29
N LYS A 28 19.49 7.86 -5.79
CA LYS A 28 20.15 6.64 -5.31
C LYS A 28 19.46 6.12 -4.05
N ALA A 29 19.21 6.99 -3.08
CA ALA A 29 18.52 6.62 -1.85
C ALA A 29 17.11 6.06 -2.14
N MET A 30 16.38 6.72 -3.04
CA MET A 30 15.05 6.29 -3.49
C MET A 30 15.10 4.90 -4.15
N VAL A 31 15.95 4.70 -5.15
CA VAL A 31 16.08 3.41 -5.86
C VAL A 31 16.47 2.30 -4.89
N ASP A 32 17.46 2.51 -4.03
CA ASP A 32 17.89 1.49 -3.07
C ASP A 32 16.76 1.12 -2.10
N TRP A 33 16.00 2.11 -1.62
CA TRP A 33 14.87 1.89 -0.72
C TRP A 33 13.75 1.09 -1.39
N TYR A 34 13.33 1.46 -2.61
CA TYR A 34 12.26 0.77 -3.32
C TYR A 34 12.66 -0.64 -3.81
N ARG A 35 13.94 -0.85 -4.15
CA ARG A 35 14.46 -2.19 -4.45
C ARG A 35 14.40 -3.09 -3.22
N LYS A 36 14.70 -2.56 -2.03
CA LYS A 36 14.48 -3.29 -0.77
C LYS A 36 12.99 -3.48 -0.52
N LEU A 37 12.15 -2.46 -0.66
CA LEU A 37 10.72 -2.56 -0.35
C LEU A 37 10.06 -3.70 -1.14
N PHE A 38 10.24 -3.70 -2.47
CA PHE A 38 9.54 -4.61 -3.39
C PHE A 38 10.36 -5.82 -3.84
N GLN A 39 11.59 -6.01 -3.35
CA GLN A 39 12.56 -6.94 -3.94
C GLN A 39 12.76 -6.70 -5.45
N ALA A 40 12.69 -5.43 -5.88
CA ALA A 40 12.71 -5.06 -7.28
C ALA A 40 14.10 -5.18 -7.91
N GLU A 41 14.11 -5.55 -9.17
CA GLU A 41 15.27 -5.63 -10.04
C GLU A 41 15.50 -4.32 -10.78
N LEU A 42 16.77 -3.97 -10.98
CA LEU A 42 17.15 -2.83 -11.81
C LEU A 42 16.99 -3.20 -13.29
N VAL A 43 16.22 -2.39 -14.02
CA VAL A 43 16.00 -2.59 -15.46
C VAL A 43 16.92 -1.70 -16.29
N PHE A 44 17.03 -0.43 -15.92
CA PHE A 44 17.81 0.57 -16.65
C PHE A 44 18.24 1.69 -15.71
N GLU A 45 19.41 2.28 -15.95
CA GLU A 45 19.89 3.47 -15.25
C GLU A 45 20.79 4.32 -16.14
N ASP A 46 20.54 5.62 -16.14
CA ASP A 46 21.47 6.65 -16.62
C ASP A 46 21.48 7.89 -15.67
N ASP A 47 22.07 8.99 -16.13
CA ASP A 47 22.17 10.23 -15.36
C ASP A 47 20.81 10.90 -15.09
N ILE A 48 19.79 10.59 -15.89
CA ILE A 48 18.48 11.24 -15.90
C ILE A 48 17.41 10.35 -15.26
N LEU A 49 17.39 9.06 -15.56
CA LEU A 49 16.31 8.13 -15.22
C LEU A 49 16.86 6.79 -14.69
N THR A 50 16.12 6.22 -13.73
CA THR A 50 16.25 4.81 -13.33
C THR A 50 14.91 4.11 -13.43
N PHE A 51 14.90 2.88 -13.91
CA PHE A 51 13.72 2.02 -13.98
C PHE A 51 13.95 0.74 -13.18
N ILE A 52 12.98 0.35 -12.36
CA ILE A 52 12.97 -0.93 -11.64
C ILE A 52 11.63 -1.65 -11.82
N THR A 53 11.65 -2.97 -11.69
CA THR A 53 10.45 -3.82 -11.76
C THR A 53 10.48 -4.93 -10.71
N TYR A 54 9.31 -5.42 -10.32
CA TYR A 54 9.15 -6.56 -9.41
C TYR A 54 8.22 -7.64 -10.00
N ASP A 55 7.74 -7.45 -11.23
CA ASP A 55 6.91 -8.41 -11.95
C ASP A 55 7.18 -8.37 -13.47
N ASP A 56 6.23 -8.82 -14.28
CA ASP A 56 6.36 -8.95 -15.73
C ASP A 56 6.27 -7.62 -16.50
N GLU A 57 5.92 -6.51 -15.84
CA GLU A 57 5.91 -5.20 -16.48
C GLU A 57 7.33 -4.70 -16.72
N HIS A 58 7.56 -4.04 -17.86
CA HIS A 58 8.91 -3.59 -18.24
C HIS A 58 9.55 -2.67 -17.18
N HIS A 59 8.74 -1.94 -16.43
CA HIS A 59 9.09 -1.24 -15.20
C HIS A 59 7.83 -0.89 -14.43
N ARG A 60 7.89 -0.98 -13.10
CA ARG A 60 6.82 -0.54 -12.21
C ARG A 60 7.09 0.84 -11.65
N LEU A 61 8.36 1.15 -11.39
CA LEU A 61 8.77 2.43 -10.84
C LEU A 61 9.86 3.05 -11.71
N ALA A 62 9.73 4.34 -11.92
CA ALA A 62 10.71 5.19 -12.57
C ALA A 62 11.12 6.33 -11.63
N PHE A 63 12.40 6.70 -11.67
CA PHE A 63 12.97 7.73 -10.81
C PHE A 63 13.69 8.77 -11.67
N PHE A 64 13.10 9.96 -11.77
CA PHE A 64 13.64 11.08 -12.52
C PHE A 64 14.57 11.90 -11.62
N ASN A 65 15.84 11.97 -12.00
CA ASN A 65 16.90 12.61 -11.23
C ASN A 65 16.81 14.14 -11.30
N MET A 66 16.38 14.78 -10.22
CA MET A 66 16.21 16.22 -10.08
C MET A 66 16.85 16.73 -8.77
N PRO A 67 18.19 16.74 -8.68
CA PRO A 67 18.94 16.95 -7.43
C PRO A 67 18.79 18.35 -6.77
N HIS A 68 18.09 19.27 -7.43
CA HIS A 68 17.87 20.63 -6.93
C HIS A 68 16.44 20.87 -6.42
N LEU A 69 15.60 19.84 -6.37
CA LEU A 69 14.27 19.97 -5.79
C LEU A 69 14.36 20.19 -4.28
N PRO A 70 13.48 21.04 -3.72
CA PRO A 70 13.35 21.14 -2.28
C PRO A 70 12.75 19.84 -1.70
N PRO A 71 12.94 19.57 -0.40
CA PRO A 71 12.21 18.52 0.28
C PRO A 71 10.70 18.66 0.10
N LYS A 72 10.00 17.52 0.06
CA LYS A 72 8.52 17.49 0.06
C LYS A 72 7.98 18.17 1.32
N SER A 73 6.88 18.91 1.16
CA SER A 73 6.11 19.48 2.27
C SER A 73 4.82 18.69 2.46
N ASP A 74 4.42 18.49 3.71
CA ASP A 74 3.16 17.80 4.05
C ASP A 74 1.94 18.72 3.89
N GLU A 75 2.14 20.04 3.78
CA GLU A 75 1.07 21.06 3.75
C GLU A 75 0.67 21.50 2.32
N VAL A 76 0.96 20.67 1.31
CA VAL A 76 0.66 20.98 -0.10
C VAL A 76 -0.21 19.91 -0.74
N THR A 77 -0.98 20.29 -1.76
CA THR A 77 -1.81 19.32 -2.50
C THR A 77 -0.94 18.32 -3.27
N GLY A 78 -1.42 17.07 -3.37
CA GLY A 78 -0.71 16.01 -4.07
C GLY A 78 -1.31 14.63 -3.83
N VAL A 79 -0.55 13.60 -4.20
CA VAL A 79 -0.85 12.21 -3.84
C VAL A 79 -0.58 12.03 -2.34
N HIS A 80 -1.56 11.52 -1.60
CA HIS A 80 -1.40 11.21 -0.18
C HIS A 80 -0.51 9.97 0.01
N HIS A 81 -0.89 8.83 -0.57
CA HIS A 81 -0.10 7.60 -0.54
C HIS A 81 -0.38 6.75 -1.79
N ILE A 82 0.44 5.72 -2.00
CA ILE A 82 0.24 4.68 -3.02
C ILE A 82 0.15 3.33 -2.31
N ALA A 83 -0.94 2.59 -2.54
CA ALA A 83 -1.17 1.30 -1.93
C ALA A 83 -0.88 0.11 -2.86
N TYR A 84 -0.35 -0.96 -2.29
CA TYR A 84 -0.02 -2.22 -2.95
C TYR A 84 -0.60 -3.39 -2.16
N SER A 85 -1.42 -4.22 -2.80
CA SER A 85 -1.98 -5.41 -2.18
C SER A 85 -1.05 -6.62 -2.31
N TYR A 86 -0.86 -7.34 -1.22
CA TYR A 86 -0.33 -8.69 -1.18
C TYR A 86 -1.45 -9.72 -1.32
N ALA A 87 -1.09 -10.92 -1.78
CA ALA A 87 -2.06 -12.00 -1.98
C ALA A 87 -2.59 -12.60 -0.67
N SER A 88 -1.84 -12.48 0.43
CA SER A 88 -2.20 -13.01 1.74
C SER A 88 -1.61 -12.20 2.88
N ILE A 89 -2.20 -12.31 4.07
CA ILE A 89 -1.66 -11.70 5.29
C ILE A 89 -0.29 -12.32 5.64
N ALA A 90 -0.08 -13.60 5.32
CA ALA A 90 1.21 -14.26 5.50
C ALA A 90 2.31 -13.61 4.65
N ASP A 91 2.03 -13.25 3.39
CA ASP A 91 3.00 -12.56 2.53
C ASP A 91 3.30 -11.14 3.03
N LEU A 92 2.27 -10.43 3.53
CA LEU A 92 2.43 -9.12 4.14
C LEU A 92 3.31 -9.19 5.41
N LEU A 93 3.08 -10.17 6.28
CA LEU A 93 3.86 -10.35 7.52
C LEU A 93 5.29 -10.82 7.25
N ASN A 94 5.50 -11.70 6.26
CA ASN A 94 6.85 -12.06 5.81
C ASN A 94 7.59 -10.83 5.25
N THR A 95 6.90 -10.01 4.47
CA THR A 95 7.45 -8.74 3.97
C THR A 95 7.82 -7.80 5.11
N TYR A 96 6.94 -7.62 6.09
CA TYR A 96 7.22 -6.83 7.29
C TYR A 96 8.51 -7.30 7.99
N LEU A 97 8.65 -8.61 8.25
CA LEU A 97 9.83 -9.17 8.92
C LEU A 97 11.11 -8.91 8.13
N ARG A 98 11.09 -9.14 6.82
CA ARG A 98 12.22 -8.89 5.92
C ARG A 98 12.64 -7.42 5.92
N LEU A 99 11.67 -6.49 5.83
CA LEU A 99 11.95 -5.05 5.83
C LEU A 99 12.48 -4.58 7.18
N LYS A 100 11.94 -5.13 8.27
CA LYS A 100 12.38 -4.85 9.64
C LYS A 100 13.86 -5.21 9.85
N GLU A 101 14.35 -6.30 9.26
CA GLU A 101 15.77 -6.69 9.28
C GLU A 101 16.66 -5.69 8.52
N GLU A 102 16.13 -5.07 7.47
CA GLU A 102 16.78 -4.01 6.69
C GLU A 102 16.68 -2.61 7.36
N GLY A 103 16.06 -2.52 8.53
CA GLY A 103 15.82 -1.25 9.23
C GLY A 103 14.67 -0.41 8.66
N ILE A 104 13.91 -0.94 7.71
CA ILE A 104 12.74 -0.28 7.12
C ILE A 104 11.51 -0.71 7.93
N ARG A 105 10.94 0.23 8.69
CA ARG A 105 9.79 -0.03 9.56
C ARG A 105 8.59 0.81 9.14
N PRO A 106 7.36 0.26 9.24
CA PRO A 106 6.17 1.07 9.04
C PRO A 106 6.10 2.12 10.15
N TYR A 107 5.68 3.33 9.79
CA TYR A 107 5.42 4.39 10.78
C TYR A 107 3.98 4.31 11.31
N TRP A 108 3.10 3.60 10.60
CA TRP A 108 1.70 3.41 10.99
C TRP A 108 1.20 2.04 10.53
N CYS A 109 0.57 1.31 11.44
CA CYS A 109 0.01 -0.02 11.20
C CYS A 109 -1.45 0.02 11.63
N ILE A 110 -2.36 -0.23 10.70
CA ILE A 110 -3.79 -0.01 10.92
C ILE A 110 -4.62 -1.06 10.18
N ASN A 111 -5.66 -1.54 10.84
CA ASN A 111 -6.71 -2.33 10.23
C ASN A 111 -7.90 -1.38 9.98
N HIS A 112 -8.13 -1.06 8.71
CA HIS A 112 -9.20 -0.16 8.28
C HIS A 112 -10.59 -0.83 8.33
N GLY A 113 -10.64 -2.14 8.54
CA GLY A 113 -11.83 -2.97 8.34
C GLY A 113 -11.73 -3.78 7.05
N PRO A 114 -11.79 -3.16 5.85
CA PRO A 114 -11.67 -3.89 4.60
C PRO A 114 -10.23 -4.30 4.28
N THR A 115 -9.24 -3.63 4.87
CA THR A 115 -7.82 -3.93 4.64
C THR A 115 -7.01 -3.92 5.94
N THR A 116 -5.97 -4.73 5.98
CA THR A 116 -4.92 -4.68 7.01
C THR A 116 -3.67 -4.09 6.38
N SER A 117 -3.21 -2.95 6.91
CA SER A 117 -2.29 -2.04 6.21
C SER A 117 -1.07 -1.67 7.04
N LEU A 118 0.07 -1.58 6.36
CA LEU A 118 1.36 -1.12 6.87
C LEU A 118 1.84 0.07 6.03
N TYR A 119 1.91 1.25 6.64
CA TYR A 119 2.37 2.47 5.98
C TYR A 119 3.85 2.72 6.24
N PHE A 120 4.60 2.89 5.16
CA PHE A 120 6.01 3.20 5.15
C PHE A 120 6.22 4.58 4.53
N ARG A 121 7.30 5.25 4.93
CA ARG A 121 7.73 6.51 4.35
C ARG A 121 9.06 6.32 3.66
N ASP A 122 9.12 6.67 2.38
CA ASP A 122 10.36 6.62 1.62
C ASP A 122 11.34 7.75 2.06
N PRO A 123 12.59 7.74 1.57
CA PRO A 123 13.60 8.75 1.95
C PRO A 123 13.23 10.21 1.61
N GLU A 124 12.27 10.44 0.72
CA GLU A 124 11.84 11.77 0.28
C GLU A 124 10.43 12.15 0.77
N GLY A 125 9.84 11.33 1.64
CA GLY A 125 8.56 11.62 2.28
C GLY A 125 7.32 11.17 1.50
N ASN A 126 7.44 10.28 0.51
CA ASN A 126 6.26 9.66 -0.10
C ASN A 126 5.79 8.48 0.75
N ASP A 127 4.47 8.41 0.96
CA ASP A 127 3.85 7.36 1.74
C ASP A 127 3.47 6.17 0.85
N ILE A 128 3.89 4.99 1.28
CA ILE A 128 3.63 3.72 0.61
C ILE A 128 2.91 2.79 1.57
N GLU A 129 1.75 2.34 1.15
CA GLU A 129 0.94 1.38 1.89
C GLU A 129 1.15 -0.01 1.31
N LEU A 130 1.51 -0.96 2.16
CA LEU A 130 1.45 -2.38 1.85
C LEU A 130 0.27 -2.97 2.62
N GLN A 131 -0.65 -3.62 1.90
CA GLN A 131 -1.89 -4.09 2.49
C GLN A 131 -2.27 -5.50 2.04
N VAL A 132 -3.28 -6.06 2.69
CA VAL A 132 -4.04 -7.22 2.22
C VAL A 132 -5.54 -6.94 2.41
N ASP A 133 -6.37 -7.47 1.51
CA ASP A 133 -7.83 -7.43 1.66
C ASP A 133 -8.28 -8.39 2.78
N ASN A 134 -9.12 -7.90 3.68
CA ASN A 134 -9.69 -8.68 4.79
C ASN A 134 -10.95 -9.46 4.37
N PHE A 135 -11.49 -9.17 3.18
CA PHE A 135 -12.65 -9.84 2.59
C PHE A 135 -12.24 -10.64 1.35
N VAL A 136 -12.83 -11.81 1.17
CA VAL A 136 -12.61 -12.64 -0.03
C VAL A 136 -13.33 -12.04 -1.24
N GLU A 137 -14.56 -11.57 -1.04
CA GLU A 137 -15.38 -11.02 -2.10
C GLU A 137 -15.33 -9.49 -2.10
N ALA A 138 -15.03 -8.90 -3.26
CA ALA A 138 -14.98 -7.45 -3.41
C ALA A 138 -16.31 -6.75 -3.05
N ALA A 139 -17.43 -7.45 -3.21
CA ALA A 139 -18.75 -6.94 -2.83
C ALA A 139 -18.89 -6.77 -1.31
N ASP A 140 -18.27 -7.64 -0.50
CA ASP A 140 -18.31 -7.55 0.95
C ASP A 140 -17.43 -6.40 1.46
N ALA A 141 -16.25 -6.23 0.85
CA ALA A 141 -15.40 -5.05 1.10
C ALA A 141 -16.14 -3.75 0.76
N ALA A 142 -16.85 -3.71 -0.37
CA ALA A 142 -17.66 -2.56 -0.75
C ALA A 142 -18.83 -2.31 0.22
N ALA A 143 -19.48 -3.37 0.71
CA ALA A 143 -20.57 -3.27 1.66
C ALA A 143 -20.11 -2.73 3.03
N PHE A 144 -18.85 -2.97 3.42
CA PHE A 144 -18.28 -2.46 4.68
C PHE A 144 -18.39 -0.93 4.80
N PHE A 145 -18.20 -0.19 3.71
CA PHE A 145 -18.30 1.27 3.68
C PHE A 145 -19.71 1.82 3.99
N HIS A 146 -20.73 0.96 3.98
CA HIS A 146 -22.11 1.30 4.34
C HIS A 146 -22.51 0.79 5.73
N SER A 147 -21.58 0.22 6.49
CA SER A 147 -21.83 -0.36 7.82
C SER A 147 -21.80 0.68 8.94
N GLU A 148 -22.43 0.35 10.08
CA GLU A 148 -22.31 1.14 11.31
C GLU A 148 -20.87 1.15 11.84
N THR A 149 -20.09 0.09 11.61
CA THR A 149 -18.67 0.03 11.98
C THR A 149 -17.90 1.16 11.31
N PHE A 150 -18.04 1.30 9.99
CA PHE A 150 -17.37 2.37 9.24
C PHE A 150 -17.91 3.75 9.61
N ALA A 151 -19.22 3.89 9.85
CA ALA A 151 -19.81 5.16 10.27
C ALA A 151 -19.29 5.65 11.63
N ASN A 152 -18.99 4.73 12.55
CA ASN A 152 -18.47 5.05 13.88
C ASN A 152 -16.96 5.28 13.90
N ASP A 153 -16.21 4.58 13.05
CA ASP A 153 -14.76 4.70 12.94
C ASP A 153 -14.31 4.49 11.48
N PRO A 154 -14.28 5.57 10.67
CA PRO A 154 -13.94 5.49 9.25
C PRO A 154 -12.43 5.32 9.01
N ILE A 155 -11.61 5.44 10.06
CA ILE A 155 -10.16 5.33 9.98
C ILE A 155 -9.74 3.90 10.35
N GLY A 156 -10.30 3.32 11.41
CA GLY A 156 -10.01 1.97 11.84
C GLY A 156 -9.07 1.92 13.05
N LEU A 157 -8.52 0.73 13.30
CA LEU A 157 -7.84 0.42 14.56
C LEU A 157 -6.36 0.14 14.34
N GLU A 158 -5.52 0.88 15.05
CA GLU A 158 -4.08 0.61 15.06
C GLU A 158 -3.78 -0.74 15.69
N PHE A 159 -2.81 -1.46 15.13
CA PHE A 159 -2.36 -2.76 15.63
C PHE A 159 -0.84 -2.82 15.78
N ASP A 160 -0.36 -3.72 16.65
CA ASP A 160 1.06 -4.02 16.78
C ASP A 160 1.45 -5.11 15.76
N PRO A 161 2.28 -4.81 14.75
CA PRO A 161 2.69 -5.79 13.76
C PRO A 161 3.54 -6.94 14.35
N ASP A 162 4.26 -6.71 15.45
CA ASP A 162 5.01 -7.78 16.12
C ASP A 162 4.05 -8.76 16.84
N ALA A 163 3.02 -8.25 17.50
CA ALA A 163 1.96 -9.09 18.07
C ALA A 163 1.19 -9.86 16.98
N MET A 164 0.95 -9.23 15.81
CA MET A 164 0.35 -9.91 14.66
C MET A 164 1.22 -11.08 14.16
N VAL A 165 2.55 -10.88 14.10
CA VAL A 165 3.51 -11.95 13.77
C VAL A 165 3.47 -13.08 14.80
N GLU A 166 3.38 -12.77 16.10
CA GLU A 166 3.29 -13.79 17.15
C GLU A 166 2.03 -14.66 17.01
N LEU A 167 0.89 -14.05 16.72
CA LEU A 167 -0.36 -14.77 16.45
C LEU A 167 -0.23 -15.68 15.22
N TRP A 168 0.32 -15.15 14.13
CA TRP A 168 0.55 -15.90 12.90
C TRP A 168 1.47 -17.11 13.13
N ARG A 169 2.60 -16.91 13.81
CA ARG A 169 3.54 -17.99 14.16
C ARG A 169 2.96 -19.02 15.12
N SER A 170 1.95 -18.63 15.90
CA SER A 170 1.21 -19.52 16.80
C SER A 170 0.11 -20.32 16.09
N GLY A 171 -0.07 -20.11 14.78
CA GLY A 171 -1.00 -20.87 13.94
C GLY A 171 -2.38 -20.23 13.78
N ALA A 172 -2.53 -18.93 14.05
CA ALA A 172 -3.75 -18.20 13.72
C ALA A 172 -4.02 -18.26 12.21
N SER A 173 -5.29 -18.45 11.84
CA SER A 173 -5.74 -18.45 10.45
C SER A 173 -5.78 -17.04 9.85
N ASP A 174 -5.74 -16.94 8.53
CA ASP A 174 -5.87 -15.65 7.82
C ASP A 174 -7.15 -14.90 8.22
N ALA A 175 -8.27 -15.62 8.40
CA ALA A 175 -9.53 -15.03 8.85
C ALA A 175 -9.47 -14.48 10.28
N GLU A 176 -8.64 -15.05 11.16
CA GLU A 176 -8.42 -14.51 12.50
C GLU A 176 -7.50 -13.29 12.47
N LEU A 177 -6.45 -13.32 11.64
CA LEU A 177 -5.49 -12.22 11.51
C LEU A 177 -6.12 -10.99 10.83
N CYS A 178 -6.92 -11.20 9.78
CA CYS A 178 -7.60 -10.13 9.05
C CYS A 178 -8.83 -9.56 9.78
N ARG A 179 -9.24 -10.14 10.91
CA ARG A 179 -10.38 -9.64 11.68
C ARG A 179 -10.07 -8.25 12.27
N LEU A 180 -10.97 -7.30 12.07
CA LEU A 180 -10.86 -5.96 12.66
C LEU A 180 -10.65 -6.05 14.18
N GLY A 181 -9.61 -5.38 14.67
CA GLY A 181 -9.23 -5.36 16.09
C GLY A 181 -8.24 -6.44 16.53
N THR A 182 -7.86 -7.38 15.64
CA THR A 182 -6.78 -8.31 15.95
C THR A 182 -5.47 -7.54 16.16
N ALA A 183 -4.74 -7.88 17.23
CA ALA A 183 -3.51 -7.22 17.67
C ALA A 183 -3.64 -5.70 17.94
N ALA A 184 -4.85 -5.20 18.20
CA ALA A 184 -5.06 -3.76 18.42
C ALA A 184 -4.26 -3.21 19.61
N THR A 185 -3.66 -2.02 19.43
CA THR A 185 -2.85 -1.36 20.49
C THR A 185 -3.71 -0.64 21.54
N GLY A 186 -5.01 -0.49 21.28
CA GLY A 186 -5.91 0.35 22.08
C GLY A 186 -5.77 1.85 21.81
N THR A 187 -4.85 2.25 20.94
CA THR A 187 -4.70 3.64 20.47
C THR A 187 -5.66 3.89 19.31
N ARG A 188 -6.33 5.04 19.33
CA ARG A 188 -7.12 5.52 18.19
C ARG A 188 -6.40 6.70 17.55
N THR A 189 -6.14 6.61 16.25
CA THR A 189 -5.68 7.76 15.49
C THR A 189 -6.82 8.78 15.42
N VAL A 190 -6.61 9.98 15.97
CA VAL A 190 -7.47 11.13 15.70
C VAL A 190 -6.81 11.89 14.57
N LEU A 191 -7.42 11.93 13.39
CA LEU A 191 -7.01 12.87 12.35
C LEU A 191 -7.36 14.27 12.84
N GLY A 192 -6.36 14.97 13.37
CA GLY A 192 -6.43 16.37 13.78
C GLY A 192 -5.97 17.31 12.68
#